data_AF-A0A3D1TLE6-F1
#
_entry.id   AF-A0A3D1TLE6-F1
#
_cell.length_a   1.000
_cell.length_b   1.000
_cell.length_c   1.000
_cell.angle_alpha   90.00
_cell.angle_beta   90.00
_cell.angle_gamma   90.00
#
_symmetry.space_group_name_H-M   'P 1'
#
loop_
_entity.id
_entity.type
_entity.pdbx_description
1 polymer ?
#
loop_
_entity_poly.entity_id
_entity_poly.type
_entity_poly.pdbx_seq_one_letter_code
_entity_poly.pdbx_strand_id
1 'polypeptide(L)'
;RMGHIELAAPVTHIWFFKGVPSRLGYLLDIAPKDLEKVIYFAAYMVTKVDEEQRHQDLPDLQQEFDNEIANLEKRRNAEIEERAKKVEADLAELEAEGEAKGS
;
A
#
# COMPACT_ATOMS: atom_id res chain seq x y z
N ARG A 1 -49.71 21.66 -3.77
CA ARG A 1 -48.64 21.36 -2.78
C ARG A 1 -47.76 20.27 -3.38
N MET A 2 -46.43 20.35 -3.24
CA MET A 2 -45.51 19.33 -3.78
C MET A 2 -45.20 18.25 -2.73
N GLY A 3 -44.98 17.01 -3.17
CA GLY A 3 -44.40 15.95 -2.36
C GLY A 3 -42.87 16.00 -2.35
N HIS A 4 -42.23 15.28 -1.43
CA HIS A 4 -40.78 15.12 -1.38
C HIS A 4 -40.41 13.65 -1.15
N ILE A 5 -39.18 13.30 -1.51
CA ILE A 5 -38.59 11.96 -1.31
C ILE A 5 -37.45 12.12 -0.32
N GLU A 6 -37.46 11.32 0.74
CA GLU A 6 -36.36 11.20 1.69
C GLU A 6 -35.38 10.13 1.19
N LEU A 7 -34.13 10.51 0.98
CA LEU A 7 -33.09 9.61 0.50
C LEU A 7 -32.39 8.96 1.69
N ALA A 8 -32.12 7.66 1.60
CA ALA A 8 -31.38 6.92 2.63
C ALA A 8 -29.90 7.34 2.74
N ALA A 9 -29.37 7.97 1.69
CA ALA A 9 -28.00 8.45 1.63
C ALA A 9 -27.95 9.85 0.97
N PRO A 10 -26.98 10.69 1.35
CA PRO A 10 -26.78 11.97 0.71
C PRO A 10 -26.35 11.79 -0.75
N VAL A 11 -26.79 12.72 -1.61
CA VAL A 11 -26.42 12.77 -3.03
C VAL A 11 -25.93 14.16 -3.40
N THR A 12 -25.01 14.23 -4.34
CA THR A 12 -24.55 15.51 -4.91
C THR A 12 -25.45 15.90 -6.08
N HIS A 13 -25.91 17.15 -6.11
CA HIS A 13 -26.67 17.63 -7.25
C HIS A 13 -25.76 17.84 -8.47
N ILE A 14 -26.12 17.24 -9.61
CA ILE A 14 -25.26 17.17 -10.80
C ILE A 14 -24.79 18.54 -11.33
N TRP A 15 -25.64 19.58 -11.25
CA TRP A 15 -25.31 20.92 -11.72
C TRP A 15 -24.12 21.57 -11.00
N PHE A 16 -23.89 21.25 -9.72
CA PHE A 16 -22.76 21.81 -8.96
C PHE A 16 -21.47 20.99 -9.12
N PHE A 17 -21.60 19.75 -9.62
CA PHE A 17 -20.50 18.83 -9.85
C PHE A 17 -20.00 18.84 -11.30
N LYS A 18 -20.87 18.53 -12.28
CA LYS A 18 -20.54 18.46 -13.72
C LYS A 18 -20.65 19.81 -14.44
N GLY A 19 -21.23 20.83 -13.82
CA GLY A 19 -21.21 22.19 -14.38
C GLY A 19 -19.77 22.67 -14.56
N VAL A 20 -19.47 23.37 -15.65
CA VAL A 20 -18.14 23.94 -15.92
C VAL A 20 -18.22 25.46 -15.70
N PRO A 21 -17.44 26.05 -14.77
CA PRO A 21 -16.55 25.41 -13.81
C PRO A 21 -17.27 24.64 -12.69
N SER A 22 -16.65 23.57 -12.18
CA SER A 22 -17.24 22.74 -11.10
C SER A 22 -17.27 23.50 -9.79
N ARG A 23 -18.45 23.93 -9.33
CA ARG A 23 -18.57 24.73 -8.11
C ARG A 23 -18.07 23.98 -6.87
N LEU A 24 -18.33 22.68 -6.80
CA LEU A 24 -17.82 21.84 -5.71
C LEU A 24 -16.29 21.65 -5.80
N GLY A 25 -15.75 21.47 -7.00
CA GLY A 25 -14.30 21.38 -7.20
C GLY A 25 -13.58 22.65 -6.74
N TYR A 26 -14.12 23.82 -7.09
CA TYR A 26 -13.58 25.11 -6.63
C TYR A 26 -13.71 25.31 -5.12
N LEU A 27 -14.84 24.91 -4.52
CA LEU A 27 -15.08 25.09 -3.09
C LEU A 27 -14.09 24.27 -2.24
N LEU A 28 -13.77 23.07 -2.67
CA LEU A 28 -12.91 22.13 -1.94
C LEU A 28 -11.45 22.17 -2.39
N ASP A 29 -11.13 22.96 -3.41
CA ASP A 29 -9.83 22.97 -4.10
C ASP A 29 -9.41 21.58 -4.61
N ILE A 30 -10.35 20.86 -5.22
CA ILE A 30 -10.15 19.50 -5.75
C ILE A 30 -10.41 19.50 -7.26
N ALA A 31 -9.51 18.85 -8.01
CA ALA A 31 -9.68 18.66 -9.44
C ALA A 31 -11.01 17.92 -9.73
N PRO A 32 -11.82 18.36 -10.72
CA PRO A 32 -13.13 17.75 -11.00
C PRO A 32 -13.07 16.24 -11.24
N LYS A 33 -11.98 15.75 -11.85
CA LYS A 33 -11.74 14.33 -12.12
C LYS A 33 -11.54 13.52 -10.83
N ASP A 34 -10.93 14.09 -9.80
CA ASP A 34 -10.72 13.39 -8.53
C ASP A 34 -11.97 13.43 -7.67
N LEU A 35 -12.70 14.56 -7.67
CA LEU A 35 -14.02 14.63 -7.03
C LEU A 35 -15.02 13.65 -7.65
N GLU A 36 -14.97 13.45 -8.97
CA GLU A 36 -15.77 12.45 -9.69
C GLU A 36 -15.52 11.03 -9.18
N LYS A 37 -14.24 10.66 -8.97
CA LYS A 37 -13.90 9.32 -8.44
C LYS A 37 -14.51 9.10 -7.06
N VAL A 38 -14.55 10.11 -6.21
CA VAL A 38 -15.13 10.00 -4.86
C VAL A 38 -16.65 9.87 -4.93
N ILE A 39 -17.33 10.71 -5.74
CA ILE A 39 -18.80 10.70 -5.87
C ILE A 39 -19.31 9.37 -6.45
N TYR A 40 -18.57 8.76 -7.39
CA TYR A 40 -18.93 7.48 -7.99
C TYR A 40 -18.23 6.27 -7.33
N PHE A 41 -17.77 6.40 -6.08
CA PHE A 41 -17.24 5.29 -5.28
C PHE A 41 -16.02 4.57 -5.88
N ALA A 42 -15.23 5.25 -6.72
CA ALA A 42 -13.97 4.74 -7.27
C ALA A 42 -12.75 5.08 -6.40
N ALA A 43 -12.85 6.05 -5.49
CA ALA A 43 -11.79 6.40 -4.54
C ALA A 43 -12.38 6.91 -3.22
N TYR A 44 -11.60 6.79 -2.14
CA TYR A 44 -11.93 7.37 -0.84
C TYR A 44 -11.34 8.78 -0.69
N MET A 45 -12.01 9.63 0.07
CA MET A 45 -11.50 10.93 0.52
C MET A 45 -11.30 10.89 2.03
N VAL A 46 -10.10 11.24 2.48
CA VAL A 46 -9.81 11.39 3.92
C VAL A 46 -10.49 12.66 4.40
N THR A 47 -11.45 12.54 5.33
CA THR A 47 -12.21 13.68 5.85
C THR A 47 -11.57 14.30 7.10
N LYS A 48 -10.82 13.50 7.87
CA LYS A 48 -10.13 13.92 9.09
C LYS A 48 -8.95 12.98 9.38
N VAL A 49 -7.88 13.54 9.92
CA VAL A 49 -6.77 12.80 10.52
C VAL A 49 -6.58 13.32 11.95
N ASP A 50 -6.40 12.42 12.91
CA ASP A 50 -5.99 12.78 14.26
C ASP A 50 -4.46 12.88 14.31
N GLU A 51 -3.94 14.09 14.27
CA GLU A 51 -2.49 14.30 14.19
C GLU A 51 -1.77 14.03 15.50
N GLU A 52 -2.44 14.30 16.63
CA GLU A 52 -1.88 14.15 17.96
C GLU A 52 -1.73 12.67 18.29
N GLN A 53 -2.82 11.91 18.13
CA GLN A 53 -2.77 10.47 18.32
C GLN A 53 -1.77 9.81 17.36
N ARG A 54 -1.78 10.21 16.07
CA ARG A 54 -0.81 9.71 15.09
C ARG A 54 0.62 9.98 15.55
N HIS A 55 0.91 11.15 16.13
CA HIS A 55 2.26 11.49 16.58
C HIS A 55 2.68 10.67 17.81
N GLN A 56 1.75 10.45 18.75
CA GLN A 56 1.99 9.65 19.95
C GLN A 56 2.27 8.18 19.61
N ASP A 57 1.50 7.62 18.67
CA ASP A 57 1.60 6.20 18.30
C ASP A 57 2.74 5.92 17.30
N LEU A 58 3.26 6.95 16.61
CA LEU A 58 4.25 6.79 15.53
C LEU A 58 5.53 6.07 15.96
N PRO A 59 6.17 6.37 17.11
CA PRO A 59 7.41 5.74 17.51
C PRO A 59 7.25 4.24 17.76
N ASP A 60 6.15 3.85 18.40
CA ASP A 60 5.86 2.45 18.72
C ASP A 60 5.60 1.65 17.43
N LEU A 61 4.80 2.21 16.52
CA LEU A 61 4.56 1.63 15.19
C LEU A 61 5.87 1.50 14.38
N GLN A 62 6.72 2.52 14.41
CA GLN A 62 8.01 2.49 13.71
C GLN A 62 8.90 1.38 14.27
N GLN A 63 8.96 1.23 15.60
CA GLN A 63 9.75 0.19 16.24
C GLN A 63 9.23 -1.21 15.88
N GLU A 64 7.91 -1.39 15.80
CA GLU A 64 7.30 -2.65 15.35
C GLU A 64 7.73 -2.99 13.91
N PHE A 65 7.63 -2.02 12.99
CA PHE A 65 8.08 -2.20 11.60
C PHE A 65 9.57 -2.52 11.50
N ASP A 66 10.43 -1.81 12.25
CA ASP A 66 11.88 -2.04 12.23
C ASP A 66 12.23 -3.45 12.71
N ASN A 67 11.53 -3.94 13.74
CA ASN A 67 11.69 -5.30 14.23
C ASN A 67 11.24 -6.33 13.19
N GLU A 68 10.12 -6.10 12.51
CA GLU A 68 9.63 -6.98 11.45
C GLU A 68 10.62 -7.05 10.28
N ILE A 69 11.15 -5.90 9.84
CA ILE A 69 12.18 -5.82 8.82
C ILE A 69 13.42 -6.61 9.25
N ALA A 70 13.93 -6.38 10.47
CA ALA A 70 15.10 -7.08 10.97
C ALA A 70 14.91 -8.61 11.03
N ASN A 71 13.71 -9.08 11.38
CA ASN A 71 13.39 -10.51 11.38
C ASN A 71 13.35 -11.08 9.96
N LEU A 72 12.75 -10.36 9.00
CA LEU A 72 12.76 -10.76 7.59
C LEU A 72 14.19 -10.81 7.02
N GLU A 73 15.04 -9.85 7.37
CA GLU A 73 16.43 -9.82 6.96
C GLU A 73 17.25 -10.98 7.54
N LYS A 74 17.05 -11.30 8.82
CA LYS A 74 17.69 -12.48 9.44
C LYS A 74 17.29 -13.76 8.73
N ARG A 75 16.00 -13.94 8.43
CA ARG A 75 15.50 -15.12 7.71
C ARG A 75 16.13 -15.21 6.33
N ARG A 76 16.11 -14.11 5.56
CA ARG A 76 16.74 -14.02 4.24
C ARG A 76 18.22 -14.40 4.29
N ASN A 77 18.97 -13.85 5.24
CA ASN A 77 20.40 -14.09 5.34
C ASN A 77 20.71 -15.56 5.69
N ALA A 78 19.91 -16.18 6.58
CA ALA A 78 20.04 -17.59 6.91
C ALA A 78 19.76 -18.49 5.69
N GLU A 79 18.71 -18.20 4.92
CA GLU A 79 18.38 -18.93 3.68
C GLU A 79 19.50 -18.80 2.63
N ILE A 80 20.10 -17.62 2.50
CA ILE A 80 21.25 -17.39 1.59
C ILE A 80 22.47 -18.20 2.04
N GLU A 81 22.78 -18.19 3.33
CA GLU A 81 23.93 -18.92 3.88
C GLU A 81 23.77 -20.43 3.71
N GLU A 82 22.59 -20.97 3.98
CA GLU A 82 22.27 -22.38 3.75
C GLU A 82 22.46 -22.76 2.28
N ARG A 83 21.97 -21.89 1.38
CA ARG A 83 22.12 -22.11 -0.06
C ARG A 83 23.56 -22.01 -0.54
N ALA A 84 24.36 -21.09 0.01
CA ALA A 84 25.78 -20.99 -0.29
C ALA A 84 26.53 -22.28 0.11
N LYS A 85 26.29 -22.79 1.31
CA LYS A 85 26.87 -24.06 1.79
C LYS A 85 26.47 -25.23 0.90
N LYS A 86 25.21 -25.28 0.46
CA LYS A 86 24.75 -26.32 -0.46
C LYS A 86 25.48 -26.24 -1.80
N VAL A 87 25.61 -25.05 -2.39
CA VAL A 87 26.33 -24.86 -3.66
C VAL A 87 27.80 -25.27 -3.53
N GLU A 88 28.47 -24.92 -2.43
CA GLU A 88 29.85 -25.35 -2.17
C GLU A 88 29.97 -26.88 -2.07
N ALA A 89 29.03 -27.54 -1.38
CA ALA A 89 29.01 -29.00 -1.28
C ALA A 89 28.75 -29.67 -2.64
N ASP A 90 27.76 -29.18 -3.39
CA ASP A 90 27.42 -29.70 -4.72
C ASP A 90 28.60 -29.52 -5.71
N LEU A 91 29.35 -28.41 -5.61
CA LEU A 91 30.54 -28.17 -6.45
C LEU A 91 31.68 -29.14 -6.11
N ALA A 92 31.95 -29.36 -4.82
CA ALA A 92 32.99 -30.29 -4.37
C ALA A 92 32.72 -31.74 -4.80
N GLU A 93 31.46 -32.16 -4.81
CA GLU A 93 31.05 -33.49 -5.32
C GLU A 93 31.32 -33.61 -6.83
N LEU A 94 30.97 -32.59 -7.62
CA LEU A 94 31.21 -32.57 -9.06
C LEU A 94 32.69 -32.55 -9.44
N GLU A 95 33.53 -31.85 -8.66
CA GLU A 95 34.99 -31.87 -8.85
C GLU A 95 35.56 -33.27 -8.61
N ALA A 96 35.16 -33.94 -7.52
CA ALA A 96 35.58 -35.31 -7.22
C ALA A 96 35.14 -36.32 -8.29
N GLU A 97 33.92 -36.20 -8.81
CA GLU A 97 33.45 -37.04 -9.91
C GLU A 97 34.18 -36.77 -11.24
N GLY A 98 34.54 -35.52 -11.51
CA GLY A 98 35.32 -35.11 -12.68
C GLY A 98 36.75 -35.64 -12.67
N GLU A 99 37.42 -35.60 -11.51
CA GLU A 99 38.75 -36.18 -11.31
C GLU A 99 38.71 -37.72 -11.48
N ALA A 100 37.65 -38.39 -11.01
CA ALA A 100 37.49 -39.83 -11.13
C ALA A 100 37.23 -40.32 -12.57
N LYS A 101 36.67 -39.48 -13.46
CA LYS A 101 36.43 -39.81 -14.88
C LYS A 101 37.58 -39.40 -15.81
N GLY A 102 38.55 -38.62 -15.32
CA GLY A 102 39.70 -38.13 -16.08
C GLY A 102 40.97 -38.99 -16.02
N SER A 103 40.97 -40.07 -15.23
CA SER A 103 42.06 -41.06 -15.12
C SER A 103 41.75 -42.37 -15.85
#